data_AF-A0A438HGT8-F1
#
_entry.id   AF-A0A438HGT8-F1
#
_cell.length_a   1.000
_cell.length_b   1.000
_cell.length_c   1.000
_cell.angle_alpha   90.00
_cell.angle_beta   90.00
_cell.angle_gamma   90.00
#
_symmetry.space_group_name_H-M   'P 1'
#
loop_
_entity.id
_entity.type
_entity.pdbx_description
1 polymer ?
#
loop_
_entity_poly.entity_id
_entity_poly.type
_entity_poly.pdbx_seq_one_letter_code
_entity_poly.pdbx_strand_id
1 'polypeptide(L)'
;MVIDFHCFLKCIIFLVPRVTILADSGTEQLEFIALSQRTGDPKYQKKVYSSYAYILIKTFPADGLLPIYINPHRGTSSYSTITFGAMGDSFYEYLLKVWIQGNKTAAVKHYSREMWETSMKGLLSLVRRTTPSSFTYICEKNGDSLHDKMDELACFAPGMIALGSLGYGPEESQKFLSLAEELAWTCYNFYQSTPTKLAGENYFFHSGQDMSVGTSWNILRPETVESLFYLWRLTGNKTYKSGVGTYFKHLKRTPA
;
A
#
# COMPACT_ATOMS: atom_id res chain seq x y z
N MET A 1 -24.26 -2.34 21.61
CA MET A 1 -24.39 -2.81 20.22
C MET A 1 -23.20 -3.71 19.93
N VAL A 2 -23.34 -5.00 20.26
CA VAL A 2 -22.27 -5.99 20.08
C VAL A 2 -22.32 -6.39 18.62
N ILE A 3 -21.30 -6.06 17.84
CA ILE A 3 -21.12 -6.64 16.51
C ILE A 3 -20.94 -8.14 16.75
N ASP A 4 -21.91 -8.94 16.31
CA ASP A 4 -21.85 -10.39 16.42
C ASP A 4 -20.75 -10.91 15.48
N PHE A 5 -19.53 -11.03 16.01
CA PHE A 5 -18.35 -11.57 15.33
C PHE A 5 -18.59 -12.98 14.78
N HIS A 6 -19.58 -13.71 15.29
CA HIS A 6 -19.95 -15.03 14.79
C HIS A 6 -20.60 -14.95 13.40
N CYS A 7 -21.28 -13.84 13.08
CA CYS A 7 -21.85 -13.59 11.76
C CYS A 7 -20.77 -13.18 10.74
N PHE A 8 -19.77 -12.39 11.17
CA PHE A 8 -18.63 -12.02 10.33
C PHE A 8 -17.75 -13.24 10.01
N LEU A 9 -17.49 -14.12 10.99
CA LEU A 9 -16.71 -15.35 10.79
C LEU A 9 -17.45 -16.43 9.97
N LYS A 10 -18.78 -16.56 10.10
CA LYS A 10 -19.56 -17.52 9.30
C LYS A 10 -19.70 -17.11 7.84
N CYS A 11 -19.82 -15.80 7.54
CA CYS A 11 -19.74 -15.31 6.17
C CYS A 11 -18.40 -15.64 5.50
N ILE A 12 -17.30 -15.62 6.26
CA ILE A 12 -15.94 -15.90 5.75
C ILE A 12 -15.63 -17.39 5.57
N ILE A 13 -16.49 -18.34 6.01
CA ILE A 13 -16.17 -19.78 5.93
C ILE A 13 -17.17 -20.58 5.09
N PHE A 14 -18.45 -20.18 5.02
CA PHE A 14 -19.47 -20.93 4.27
C PHE A 14 -20.01 -20.22 3.02
N LEU A 15 -19.58 -18.97 2.77
CA LEU A 15 -19.89 -18.22 1.54
C LEU A 15 -18.65 -17.47 1.05
N VAL A 16 -17.47 -18.11 1.10
CA VAL A 16 -16.30 -17.51 0.48
C VAL A 16 -16.58 -17.44 -1.02
N PRO A 17 -16.68 -16.24 -1.61
CA PRO A 17 -16.90 -16.14 -3.04
C PRO A 17 -15.73 -16.80 -3.77
N ARG A 18 -15.93 -17.25 -5.01
CA ARG A 18 -14.84 -17.82 -5.83
C ARG A 18 -13.64 -16.86 -6.00
N VAL A 19 -13.82 -15.60 -5.62
CA VAL A 19 -12.87 -14.50 -5.68
C VAL A 19 -13.01 -13.65 -4.42
N THR A 20 -11.90 -13.18 -3.85
CA THR A 20 -11.85 -12.18 -2.77
C THR A 20 -10.92 -11.03 -3.18
N ILE A 21 -11.13 -9.85 -2.57
CA ILE A 21 -10.26 -8.69 -2.74
C ILE A 21 -8.95 -8.91 -1.96
N LEU A 22 -7.83 -8.58 -2.60
CA LEU A 22 -6.48 -8.78 -2.06
C LEU A 22 -6.26 -7.95 -0.78
N ALA A 23 -6.56 -6.65 -0.80
CA ALA A 23 -6.43 -5.79 0.38
C ALA A 23 -7.35 -6.27 1.53
N ASP A 24 -8.65 -6.49 1.28
CA ASP A 24 -9.62 -6.93 2.31
C ASP A 24 -9.16 -8.19 3.07
N SER A 25 -8.63 -9.17 2.34
CA SER A 25 -8.17 -10.42 2.97
C SER A 25 -6.72 -10.35 3.47
N GLY A 26 -5.96 -9.36 3.00
CA GLY A 26 -4.56 -9.13 3.29
C GLY A 26 -4.25 -8.05 4.33
N THR A 27 -5.26 -7.48 4.96
CA THR A 27 -5.14 -6.31 5.84
C THR A 27 -5.89 -6.52 7.16
N GLU A 28 -5.73 -7.70 7.76
CA GLU A 28 -6.37 -8.09 9.04
C GLU A 28 -5.37 -8.74 10.02
N GLN A 29 -4.12 -8.94 9.58
CA GLN A 29 -3.12 -9.73 10.27
C GLN A 29 -2.68 -9.04 11.57
N LEU A 30 -2.42 -7.73 11.52
CA LEU A 30 -1.90 -6.97 12.67
C LEU A 30 -2.89 -6.99 13.83
N GLU A 31 -4.17 -6.81 13.52
CA GLU A 31 -5.31 -6.73 14.43
C GLU A 31 -5.54 -8.09 15.10
N PHE A 32 -5.61 -9.16 14.31
CA PHE A 32 -5.85 -10.51 14.81
C PHE A 32 -4.66 -11.07 15.61
N ILE A 33 -3.43 -10.71 15.23
CA ILE A 33 -2.23 -11.02 16.02
C ILE A 33 -2.31 -10.28 17.37
N ALA A 34 -2.57 -8.97 17.37
CA ALA A 34 -2.69 -8.17 18.58
C ALA A 34 -3.83 -8.66 19.48
N LEU A 35 -4.96 -9.06 18.90
CA LEU A 35 -6.10 -9.60 19.64
C LEU A 35 -5.75 -10.90 20.36
N SER A 36 -5.01 -11.80 19.69
CA SER A 36 -4.55 -13.04 20.33
C SER A 36 -3.58 -12.76 21.48
N GLN A 37 -2.66 -11.82 21.28
CA GLN A 37 -1.69 -11.42 22.32
C GLN A 37 -2.40 -10.84 23.56
N ARG A 38 -3.46 -10.05 23.37
CA ARG A 38 -4.19 -9.40 24.47
C ARG A 38 -5.18 -10.31 25.18
N THR A 39 -5.77 -11.27 24.48
CA THR A 39 -6.80 -12.17 25.04
C THR A 39 -6.22 -13.49 25.54
N GLY A 40 -5.02 -13.86 25.09
CA GLY A 40 -4.45 -15.20 25.32
C GLY A 40 -5.09 -16.29 24.46
N ASP A 41 -6.07 -15.96 23.61
CA ASP A 41 -6.75 -16.92 22.72
C ASP A 41 -6.04 -16.96 21.35
N PRO A 42 -5.32 -18.05 21.02
CA PRO A 42 -4.53 -18.11 19.78
C PRO A 42 -5.38 -18.25 18.52
N LYS A 43 -6.72 -18.40 18.62
CA LYS A 43 -7.56 -18.68 17.45
C LYS A 43 -7.52 -17.55 16.41
N TYR A 44 -7.39 -16.28 16.82
CA TYR A 44 -7.40 -15.15 15.90
C TYR A 44 -6.11 -15.12 15.07
N GLN A 45 -4.96 -15.25 15.71
CA GLN A 45 -3.66 -15.34 15.06
C GLN A 45 -3.56 -16.58 14.17
N LYS A 46 -4.06 -17.73 14.65
CA LYS A 46 -4.14 -18.94 13.83
C LYS A 46 -5.00 -18.70 12.59
N LYS A 47 -6.10 -17.97 12.67
CA LYS A 47 -7.01 -17.75 11.53
C LYS A 47 -6.32 -17.03 10.37
N VAL A 48 -5.55 -15.97 10.66
CA VAL A 48 -4.83 -15.19 9.65
C VAL A 48 -3.62 -15.93 9.08
N TYR A 49 -2.98 -16.82 9.87
CA TYR A 49 -1.89 -17.67 9.36
C TYR A 49 -2.37 -18.89 8.56
N SER A 50 -3.45 -19.55 8.98
CA SER A 50 -3.82 -20.88 8.45
C SER A 50 -4.47 -20.82 7.06
N SER A 51 -5.27 -19.77 6.79
CA SER A 51 -6.11 -19.71 5.58
C SER A 51 -5.46 -18.90 4.46
N TYR A 52 -4.86 -17.76 4.81
CA TYR A 52 -4.43 -16.74 3.86
C TYR A 52 -2.92 -16.81 3.59
N ALA A 53 -2.12 -16.83 4.65
CA ALA A 53 -0.66 -16.90 4.52
C ALA A 53 -0.22 -18.22 3.86
N TYR A 54 -0.76 -19.37 4.25
CA TYR A 54 -0.34 -20.66 3.67
C TYR A 54 -0.56 -20.74 2.14
N ILE A 55 -1.69 -20.21 1.67
CA ILE A 55 -2.05 -20.26 0.25
C ILE A 55 -1.19 -19.27 -0.53
N LEU A 56 -1.07 -18.04 -0.05
CA LEU A 56 -0.24 -17.02 -0.72
C LEU A 56 1.25 -17.36 -0.69
N ILE A 57 1.80 -17.95 0.38
CA ILE A 57 3.21 -18.38 0.40
C ILE A 57 3.48 -19.39 -0.72
N LYS A 58 2.55 -20.33 -0.96
CA LYS A 58 2.74 -21.37 -1.97
C LYS A 58 2.58 -20.88 -3.40
N THR A 59 1.72 -19.87 -3.60
CA THR A 59 1.40 -19.35 -4.94
C THR A 59 1.92 -17.95 -5.18
N PHE A 60 2.81 -17.45 -4.30
CA PHE A 60 3.35 -16.11 -4.43
C PHE A 60 4.09 -15.98 -5.76
N PRO A 61 3.71 -15.01 -6.60
CA PRO A 61 4.31 -14.88 -7.91
C PRO A 61 5.78 -14.47 -7.77
N ALA A 62 6.60 -14.89 -8.73
CA ALA A 62 8.05 -14.63 -8.69
C ALA A 62 8.41 -13.13 -8.75
N ASP A 63 7.53 -12.32 -9.34
CA ASP A 63 7.64 -10.85 -9.34
C ASP A 63 6.99 -10.20 -8.11
N GLY A 64 6.34 -10.98 -7.24
CA GLY A 64 5.69 -10.51 -6.01
C GLY A 64 4.49 -9.60 -6.23
N LEU A 65 3.96 -9.53 -7.46
CA LEU A 65 2.82 -8.69 -7.82
C LEU A 65 1.54 -9.53 -7.90
N LEU A 66 0.57 -9.23 -7.04
CA LEU A 66 -0.72 -9.92 -7.05
C LEU A 66 -1.81 -9.05 -7.68
N PRO A 67 -2.72 -9.67 -8.45
CA PRO A 67 -3.92 -8.99 -8.90
C PRO A 67 -4.87 -8.73 -7.72
N ILE A 68 -5.69 -7.69 -7.85
CA ILE A 68 -6.67 -7.28 -6.83
C ILE A 68 -7.70 -8.36 -6.50
N TYR A 69 -7.89 -9.33 -7.40
CA TYR A 69 -8.78 -10.47 -7.22
C TYR A 69 -8.02 -11.79 -7.13
N ILE A 70 -8.16 -12.47 -5.99
CA ILE A 70 -7.51 -13.76 -5.71
C ILE A 70 -8.54 -14.84 -5.38
N ASN A 71 -8.23 -16.08 -5.72
CA ASN A 71 -9.05 -17.23 -5.32
C ASN A 71 -8.55 -17.78 -3.97
N PRO A 72 -9.33 -17.68 -2.89
CA PRO A 72 -8.89 -18.09 -1.55
C PRO A 72 -8.86 -19.60 -1.34
N HIS A 73 -9.34 -20.42 -2.28
CA HIS A 73 -9.28 -21.88 -2.19
C HIS A 73 -8.10 -22.47 -2.96
N ARG A 74 -7.72 -21.86 -4.08
CA ARG A 74 -6.68 -22.36 -4.98
C ARG A 74 -5.38 -21.55 -4.89
N GLY A 75 -5.43 -20.34 -4.33
CA GLY A 75 -4.31 -19.39 -4.34
C GLY A 75 -3.96 -18.85 -5.72
N THR A 76 -4.72 -19.23 -6.74
CA THR A 76 -4.51 -18.76 -8.10
C THR A 76 -5.06 -17.36 -8.24
N SER A 77 -4.25 -16.48 -8.81
CA SER A 77 -4.65 -15.17 -9.28
C SER A 77 -5.76 -15.29 -10.33
N SER A 78 -6.81 -14.49 -10.19
CA SER A 78 -7.74 -14.25 -11.30
C SER A 78 -7.14 -13.15 -12.17
N TYR A 79 -7.28 -13.24 -13.50
CA TYR A 79 -6.84 -12.17 -14.40
C TYR A 79 -7.59 -10.87 -14.03
N SER A 80 -6.87 -9.90 -13.49
CA SER A 80 -7.38 -8.58 -13.13
C SER A 80 -6.21 -7.62 -12.89
N THR A 81 -6.53 -6.35 -12.67
CA THR A 81 -5.55 -5.29 -12.42
C THR A 81 -4.66 -5.61 -11.23
N ILE A 82 -3.38 -5.33 -11.37
CA ILE A 82 -2.37 -5.23 -10.31
C ILE A 82 -2.16 -3.75 -10.06
N THR A 83 -2.33 -3.31 -8.82
CA THR A 83 -2.17 -1.90 -8.43
C THR A 83 -1.69 -1.80 -6.99
N PHE A 84 -1.01 -0.69 -6.69
CA PHE A 84 -0.73 -0.23 -5.32
C PHE A 84 -1.78 0.81 -4.86
N GLY A 85 -2.86 1.01 -5.62
CA GLY A 85 -4.03 1.76 -5.21
C GLY A 85 -5.13 0.84 -4.68
N ALA A 86 -6.38 1.24 -4.90
CA ALA A 86 -7.55 0.57 -4.34
C ALA A 86 -7.54 -0.95 -4.57
N MET A 87 -7.98 -1.70 -3.55
CA MET A 87 -8.12 -3.16 -3.55
C MET A 87 -6.80 -3.96 -3.52
N GLY A 88 -5.63 -3.32 -3.64
CA GLY A 88 -4.32 -3.98 -3.62
C GLY A 88 -3.31 -3.37 -2.64
N ASP A 89 -3.33 -2.06 -2.45
CA ASP A 89 -2.53 -1.24 -1.52
C ASP A 89 -2.07 -1.94 -0.22
N SER A 90 -2.97 -2.08 0.74
CA SER A 90 -2.64 -2.38 2.14
C SER A 90 -2.21 -3.83 2.37
N PHE A 91 -2.37 -4.71 1.38
CA PHE A 91 -1.75 -6.04 1.39
C PHE A 91 -0.22 -5.91 1.45
N TYR A 92 0.36 -5.11 0.56
CA TYR A 92 1.82 -4.91 0.52
C TYR A 92 2.32 -4.23 1.79
N GLU A 93 1.54 -3.29 2.33
CA GLU A 93 1.81 -2.61 3.59
C GLU A 93 1.91 -3.59 4.76
N TYR A 94 0.96 -4.53 4.85
CA TYR A 94 0.87 -5.48 5.95
C TYR A 94 1.98 -6.53 5.90
N LEU A 95 2.48 -6.90 4.72
CA LEU A 95 3.69 -7.74 4.62
C LEU A 95 4.86 -7.11 5.40
N LEU A 96 5.05 -5.79 5.30
CA LEU A 96 6.11 -5.10 6.06
C LEU A 96 5.72 -4.90 7.53
N LYS A 97 4.50 -4.46 7.81
CA LYS A 97 4.10 -4.15 9.19
C LYS A 97 4.03 -5.40 10.07
N VAL A 98 3.64 -6.56 9.53
CA VAL A 98 3.66 -7.85 10.24
C VAL A 98 5.08 -8.26 10.58
N TRP A 99 6.04 -8.05 9.67
CA TRP A 99 7.47 -8.27 9.96
C TRP A 99 7.95 -7.47 11.16
N ILE A 100 7.56 -6.19 11.23
CA ILE A 100 7.92 -5.28 12.30
C ILE A 100 7.22 -5.66 13.62
N GLN A 101 5.89 -5.89 13.59
CA GLN A 101 5.10 -6.29 14.76
C GLN A 101 5.58 -7.64 15.34
N GLY A 102 5.97 -8.58 14.47
CA GLY A 102 6.52 -9.89 14.81
C GLY A 102 7.97 -9.86 15.33
N ASN A 103 8.47 -8.68 15.71
CA ASN A 103 9.81 -8.43 16.23
C ASN A 103 10.93 -8.98 15.33
N LYS A 104 10.71 -8.98 14.01
CA LYS A 104 11.72 -9.38 13.02
C LYS A 104 12.30 -10.78 13.24
N THR A 105 11.47 -11.72 13.70
CA THR A 105 11.89 -13.10 14.00
C THR A 105 11.85 -14.01 12.78
N ALA A 106 12.66 -15.07 12.78
CA ALA A 106 12.65 -16.08 11.70
C ALA A 106 11.26 -16.70 11.48
N ALA A 107 10.44 -16.78 12.53
CA ALA A 107 9.09 -17.30 12.48
C ALA A 107 8.12 -16.49 11.61
N VAL A 108 8.37 -15.19 11.42
CA VAL A 108 7.54 -14.31 10.57
C VAL A 108 8.19 -13.99 9.23
N LYS A 109 9.52 -14.12 9.12
CA LYS A 109 10.33 -13.63 8.00
C LYS A 109 9.80 -14.05 6.62
N HIS A 110 9.50 -15.34 6.45
CA HIS A 110 9.19 -15.90 5.14
C HIS A 110 7.89 -15.32 4.54
N TYR A 111 6.84 -15.20 5.36
CA TYR A 111 5.53 -14.71 4.90
C TYR A 111 5.30 -13.21 5.07
N SER A 112 6.35 -12.47 5.44
CA SER A 112 6.29 -11.03 5.66
C SER A 112 7.41 -10.34 4.90
N ARG A 113 8.62 -10.30 5.47
CA ARG A 113 9.77 -9.60 4.88
C ARG A 113 10.14 -10.11 3.50
N GLU A 114 10.26 -11.42 3.29
CA GLU A 114 10.71 -11.97 2.00
C GLU A 114 9.68 -11.72 0.88
N MET A 115 8.39 -11.90 1.18
CA MET A 115 7.31 -11.55 0.27
C MET A 115 7.31 -10.05 -0.03
N TRP A 116 7.48 -9.19 0.98
CA TRP A 116 7.56 -7.74 0.80
C TRP A 116 8.75 -7.35 -0.10
N GLU A 117 9.95 -7.87 0.16
CA GLU A 117 11.14 -7.58 -0.65
C GLU A 117 10.97 -8.05 -2.10
N THR A 118 10.27 -9.17 -2.31
CA THR A 118 9.93 -9.68 -3.64
C THR A 118 8.92 -8.75 -4.32
N SER A 119 7.87 -8.30 -3.63
CA SER A 119 6.94 -7.28 -4.13
C SER A 119 7.62 -5.95 -4.43
N MET A 120 8.65 -5.55 -3.69
CA MET A 120 9.39 -4.32 -3.97
C MET A 120 10.16 -4.41 -5.29
N LYS A 121 10.70 -5.58 -5.64
CA LYS A 121 11.29 -5.82 -6.96
C LYS A 121 10.23 -5.72 -8.06
N GLY A 122 9.04 -6.28 -7.81
CA GLY A 122 7.87 -6.12 -8.68
C GLY A 122 7.47 -4.65 -8.86
N LEU A 123 7.37 -3.90 -7.76
CA LEU A 123 7.03 -2.47 -7.76
C LEU A 123 7.97 -1.68 -8.67
N LEU A 124 9.27 -1.94 -8.63
CA LEU A 124 10.24 -1.25 -9.49
C LEU A 124 9.92 -1.41 -10.99
N SER A 125 9.32 -2.53 -11.39
CA SER A 125 8.88 -2.74 -12.79
C SER A 125 7.70 -1.85 -13.20
N LEU A 126 6.91 -1.38 -12.22
CA LEU A 126 5.74 -0.51 -12.40
C LEU A 126 6.09 0.98 -12.31
N VAL A 127 7.30 1.33 -11.87
CA VAL A 127 7.69 2.73 -11.69
C VAL A 127 8.01 3.38 -13.04
N ARG A 128 7.43 4.55 -13.29
CA ARG A 128 7.69 5.39 -14.46
C ARG A 128 7.93 6.83 -14.05
N ARG A 129 8.41 7.64 -15.01
CA ARG A 129 8.65 9.07 -14.83
C ARG A 129 8.00 9.88 -15.94
N THR A 130 7.48 11.06 -15.60
CA THR A 130 6.84 11.97 -16.55
C THR A 130 7.85 12.79 -17.34
N THR A 131 7.38 13.41 -18.42
CA THR A 131 8.11 14.45 -19.15
C THR A 131 7.20 15.68 -19.19
N PRO A 132 7.67 16.90 -18.87
CA PRO A 132 9.09 17.27 -18.72
C PRO A 132 9.65 17.20 -17.28
N SER A 133 8.83 17.19 -16.23
CA SER A 133 9.33 17.44 -14.87
C SER A 133 9.83 16.20 -14.13
N SER A 134 9.82 15.02 -14.76
CA SER A 134 10.33 13.77 -14.19
C SER A 134 9.66 13.37 -12.88
N PHE A 135 8.35 13.61 -12.73
CA PHE A 135 7.59 13.09 -11.59
C PHE A 135 7.56 11.56 -11.64
N THR A 136 7.96 10.92 -10.54
CA THR A 136 7.96 9.46 -10.40
C THR A 136 6.58 8.98 -9.95
N TYR A 137 6.02 7.96 -10.61
CA TYR A 137 4.70 7.40 -10.27
C TYR A 137 4.69 5.87 -10.43
N ILE A 138 3.68 5.22 -9.86
CA ILE A 138 3.48 3.77 -9.93
C ILE A 138 2.30 3.51 -10.87
N CYS A 139 2.55 2.82 -12.00
CA CYS A 139 1.52 2.42 -12.94
C CYS A 139 0.65 1.29 -12.38
N GLU A 140 -0.59 1.20 -12.87
CA GLU A 140 -1.37 -0.03 -12.79
C GLU A 140 -0.93 -1.00 -13.90
N LYS A 141 -1.07 -2.31 -13.66
CA LYS A 141 -0.74 -3.35 -14.65
C LYS A 141 -1.95 -4.24 -14.89
N ASN A 142 -2.30 -4.49 -16.15
CA ASN A 142 -3.34 -5.44 -16.53
C ASN A 142 -2.79 -6.39 -17.61
N GLY A 143 -2.58 -7.66 -17.25
CA GLY A 143 -1.74 -8.56 -18.06
C GLY A 143 -0.34 -7.98 -18.25
N ASP A 144 0.09 -7.84 -19.50
CA ASP A 144 1.38 -7.24 -19.85
C ASP A 144 1.31 -5.73 -20.13
N SER A 145 0.11 -5.14 -20.10
CA SER A 145 -0.09 -3.72 -20.35
C SER A 145 0.02 -2.90 -19.07
N LEU A 146 0.74 -1.78 -19.16
CA LEU A 146 0.78 -0.77 -18.10
C LEU A 146 -0.19 0.34 -18.41
N HIS A 147 -0.85 0.83 -17.37
CA HIS A 147 -1.74 1.97 -17.41
C HIS A 147 -1.13 3.08 -16.56
N ASP A 148 -0.84 4.21 -17.20
CA ASP A 148 -0.25 5.39 -16.57
C ASP A 148 -1.31 6.15 -15.76
N LYS A 149 -1.78 5.50 -14.71
CA LYS A 149 -2.76 5.94 -13.72
C LYS A 149 -2.20 5.64 -12.33
N MET A 150 -2.39 6.56 -11.39
CA MET A 150 -2.08 6.38 -9.98
C MET A 150 -3.22 6.96 -9.13
N ASP A 151 -3.74 6.16 -8.21
CA ASP A 151 -4.72 6.61 -7.22
C ASP A 151 -4.01 7.40 -6.11
N GLU A 152 -4.72 8.34 -5.46
CA GLU A 152 -4.20 9.00 -4.24
C GLU A 152 -3.93 7.98 -3.14
N LEU A 153 -4.73 6.89 -3.08
CA LEU A 153 -4.46 5.74 -2.23
C LEU A 153 -3.03 5.21 -2.35
N ALA A 154 -2.45 5.17 -3.56
CA ALA A 154 -1.08 4.70 -3.77
C ALA A 154 -0.01 5.60 -3.14
N CYS A 155 -0.39 6.78 -2.65
CA CYS A 155 0.49 7.67 -1.89
C CYS A 155 0.80 7.19 -0.47
N PHE A 156 0.32 6.02 -0.05
CA PHE A 156 0.83 5.32 1.14
C PHE A 156 2.22 4.70 0.87
N ALA A 157 2.50 4.32 -0.39
CA ALA A 157 3.67 3.55 -0.78
C ALA A 157 5.01 4.24 -0.45
N PRO A 158 5.19 5.58 -0.60
CA PRO A 158 6.42 6.23 -0.19
C PRO A 158 6.77 5.99 1.29
N GLY A 159 5.79 6.14 2.20
CA GLY A 159 5.97 5.89 3.62
C GLY A 159 6.32 4.43 3.92
N MET A 160 5.62 3.49 3.26
CA MET A 160 5.92 2.06 3.34
C MET A 160 7.35 1.74 2.85
N ILE A 161 7.75 2.26 1.69
CA ILE A 161 9.06 2.04 1.09
C ILE A 161 10.16 2.60 1.99
N ALA A 162 10.00 3.84 2.48
CA ALA A 162 10.95 4.46 3.40
C ALA A 162 11.08 3.67 4.72
N LEU A 163 9.97 3.20 5.28
CA LEU A 163 9.99 2.36 6.49
C LEU A 163 10.71 1.02 6.25
N GLY A 164 10.45 0.40 5.10
CA GLY A 164 11.02 -0.89 4.72
C GLY A 164 12.48 -0.83 4.29
N SER A 165 12.96 0.35 3.86
CA SER A 165 14.35 0.54 3.42
C SER A 165 15.36 0.31 4.56
N LEU A 166 14.96 0.53 5.81
CA LEU A 166 15.79 0.31 7.01
C LEU A 166 16.19 -1.17 7.22
N GLY A 167 15.51 -2.10 6.54
CA GLY A 167 15.83 -3.53 6.59
C GLY A 167 16.89 -3.98 5.59
N TYR A 168 17.29 -3.11 4.65
CA TYR A 168 18.30 -3.41 3.64
C TYR A 168 19.71 -2.98 4.06
N GLY A 169 20.72 -3.46 3.34
CA GLY A 169 22.08 -2.91 3.41
C GLY A 169 22.15 -1.46 2.90
N PRO A 170 23.23 -0.71 3.20
CA PRO A 170 23.29 0.74 2.99
C PRO A 170 22.95 1.20 1.57
N GLU A 171 23.46 0.51 0.56
CA GLU A 171 23.25 0.87 -0.86
C GLU A 171 21.77 0.72 -1.27
N GLU A 172 21.20 -0.46 -1.03
CA GLU A 172 19.79 -0.74 -1.36
C GLU A 172 18.84 0.12 -0.52
N SER A 173 19.18 0.35 0.76
CA SER A 173 18.44 1.26 1.63
C SER A 173 18.36 2.67 1.04
N GLN A 174 19.49 3.20 0.56
CA GLN A 174 19.53 4.51 -0.07
C GLN A 174 18.71 4.55 -1.38
N LYS A 175 18.78 3.50 -2.21
CA LYS A 175 17.97 3.43 -3.46
C LYS A 175 16.47 3.49 -3.19
N PHE A 176 15.99 2.67 -2.26
CA PHE A 176 14.57 2.67 -1.89
C PHE A 176 14.16 3.95 -1.17
N LEU A 177 15.02 4.52 -0.33
CA LEU A 177 14.74 5.82 0.28
C LEU A 177 14.61 6.92 -0.77
N SER A 178 15.53 7.00 -1.74
CA SER A 178 15.44 7.96 -2.85
C SER A 178 14.17 7.77 -3.68
N LEU A 179 13.78 6.53 -3.98
CA LEU A 179 12.49 6.26 -4.65
C LEU A 179 11.30 6.75 -3.81
N ALA A 180 11.32 6.53 -2.49
CA ALA A 180 10.27 7.03 -1.61
C ALA A 180 10.19 8.56 -1.62
N GLU A 181 11.33 9.26 -1.60
CA GLU A 181 11.36 10.73 -1.68
C GLU A 181 10.79 11.24 -3.01
N GLU A 182 11.15 10.61 -4.12
CA GLU A 182 10.63 10.94 -5.46
C GLU A 182 9.11 10.70 -5.57
N LEU A 183 8.60 9.57 -5.10
CA LEU A 183 7.17 9.28 -5.10
C LEU A 183 6.39 10.22 -4.18
N ALA A 184 6.93 10.52 -2.99
CA ALA A 184 6.31 11.48 -2.07
C ALA A 184 6.28 12.89 -2.67
N TRP A 185 7.27 13.25 -3.46
CA TRP A 185 7.27 14.52 -4.19
C TRP A 185 6.13 14.58 -5.21
N THR A 186 5.89 13.52 -5.97
CA THR A 186 4.73 13.41 -6.87
C THR A 186 3.41 13.51 -6.11
N CYS A 187 3.25 12.75 -5.02
CA CYS A 187 2.06 12.79 -4.18
C CYS A 187 1.81 14.17 -3.54
N TYR A 188 2.86 14.86 -3.11
CA TYR A 188 2.71 16.24 -2.65
C TYR A 188 2.26 17.19 -3.77
N ASN A 189 2.66 16.93 -5.01
CA ASN A 189 2.27 17.74 -6.18
C ASN A 189 0.87 17.42 -6.71
N PHE A 190 0.26 16.30 -6.32
CA PHE A 190 -1.18 16.08 -6.49
C PHE A 190 -2.02 17.20 -5.87
N TYR A 191 -1.53 17.81 -4.78
CA TYR A 191 -2.19 18.99 -4.20
C TYR A 191 -2.07 20.18 -5.14
N GLN A 192 -0.92 20.37 -5.78
CA GLN A 192 -0.70 21.55 -6.61
C GLN A 192 -1.54 21.55 -7.89
N SER A 193 -1.94 20.38 -8.37
CA SER A 193 -2.73 20.24 -9.60
C SER A 193 -4.22 20.54 -9.41
N THR A 194 -4.71 20.75 -8.19
CA THR A 194 -6.12 21.09 -7.93
C THR A 194 -6.28 22.55 -7.47
N PRO A 195 -7.44 23.19 -7.73
CA PRO A 195 -7.70 24.55 -7.25
C PRO A 195 -7.72 24.67 -5.72
N THR A 196 -8.23 23.65 -5.03
CA THR A 196 -8.36 23.61 -3.56
C THR A 196 -7.04 23.34 -2.84
N LYS A 197 -6.02 22.89 -3.58
CA LYS A 197 -4.76 22.42 -3.03
C LYS A 197 -4.89 21.22 -2.10
N LEU A 198 -5.89 20.38 -2.39
CA LEU A 198 -6.12 19.06 -1.81
C LEU A 198 -6.17 18.05 -2.96
N ALA A 199 -5.56 16.87 -2.80
CA ALA A 199 -5.51 15.88 -3.87
C ALA A 199 -6.92 15.44 -4.29
N GLY A 200 -7.12 15.17 -5.58
CA GLY A 200 -8.23 14.36 -6.06
C GLY A 200 -8.01 12.88 -5.75
N GLU A 201 -8.86 12.01 -6.27
CA GLU A 201 -8.81 10.56 -6.01
C GLU A 201 -7.86 9.80 -6.93
N ASN A 202 -7.65 10.27 -8.16
CA ASN A 202 -6.78 9.61 -9.13
C ASN A 202 -6.23 10.56 -10.18
N TYR A 203 -5.09 10.16 -10.73
CA TYR A 203 -4.24 10.94 -11.59
C TYR A 203 -3.81 10.12 -12.79
N PHE A 204 -3.83 10.75 -13.97
CA PHE A 204 -3.34 10.17 -15.22
C PHE A 204 -2.07 10.88 -15.66
N PHE A 205 -1.16 10.12 -16.25
CA PHE A 205 0.12 10.61 -16.76
C PHE A 205 0.15 10.39 -18.27
N HIS A 206 0.31 11.46 -19.03
CA HIS A 206 0.28 11.43 -20.49
C HIS A 206 1.61 11.92 -21.05
N SER A 207 1.96 11.48 -22.26
CA SER A 207 3.17 11.98 -22.92
C SER A 207 3.13 13.50 -23.07
N GLY A 208 4.18 14.18 -22.59
CA GLY A 208 4.29 15.64 -22.63
C GLY A 208 3.49 16.39 -21.57
N GLN A 209 2.87 15.70 -20.60
CA GLN A 209 2.17 16.30 -19.47
C GLN A 209 2.60 15.63 -18.16
N ASP A 210 2.75 16.43 -17.10
CA ASP A 210 3.20 15.92 -15.81
C ASP A 210 2.10 15.21 -15.01
N MET A 211 0.87 15.70 -15.02
CA MET A 211 -0.25 15.04 -14.35
C MET A 211 -1.57 15.66 -14.76
N SER A 212 -2.59 14.82 -14.95
CA SER A 212 -3.96 15.23 -15.16
C SER A 212 -4.83 14.64 -14.06
N VAL A 213 -5.60 15.48 -13.38
CA VAL A 213 -6.54 15.03 -12.34
C VAL A 213 -7.71 14.34 -13.04
N GLY A 214 -7.90 13.05 -12.78
CA GLY A 214 -9.05 12.33 -13.30
C GLY A 214 -10.30 12.65 -12.51
N THR A 215 -10.24 12.41 -11.21
CA THR A 215 -11.36 12.57 -10.29
C THR A 215 -10.96 13.57 -9.19
N SER A 216 -11.60 14.74 -9.16
CA SER A 216 -11.11 15.90 -8.39
C SER A 216 -11.73 16.10 -7.01
N TRP A 217 -12.74 15.31 -6.62
CA TRP A 217 -13.27 15.37 -5.26
C TRP A 217 -12.23 14.84 -4.27
N ASN A 218 -12.28 15.35 -3.04
CA ASN A 218 -11.37 14.98 -1.97
C ASN A 218 -12.22 14.52 -0.78
N ILE A 219 -11.92 13.34 -0.24
CA ILE A 219 -12.58 12.79 0.97
C ILE A 219 -11.68 12.76 2.18
N LEU A 220 -10.78 13.74 2.30
CA LEU A 220 -9.88 13.89 3.45
C LEU A 220 -8.95 12.70 3.63
N ARG A 221 -8.53 12.11 2.51
CA ARG A 221 -7.58 11.01 2.44
C ARG A 221 -6.25 11.34 3.12
N PRO A 222 -5.68 10.42 3.93
CA PRO A 222 -4.46 10.65 4.70
C PRO A 222 -3.14 10.27 4.01
N GLU A 223 -3.16 9.52 2.91
CA GLU A 223 -2.05 8.71 2.41
C GLU A 223 -0.80 9.54 2.11
N THR A 224 -0.98 10.68 1.43
CA THR A 224 0.12 11.62 1.19
C THR A 224 0.71 12.17 2.51
N VAL A 225 -0.13 12.51 3.50
CA VAL A 225 0.34 13.02 4.81
C VAL A 225 1.04 11.93 5.62
N GLU A 226 0.55 10.69 5.57
CA GLU A 226 1.20 9.52 6.18
C GLU A 226 2.62 9.35 5.65
N SER A 227 2.79 9.37 4.33
CA SER A 227 4.11 9.25 3.69
C SER A 227 5.07 10.36 4.10
N LEU A 228 4.60 11.62 4.12
CA LEU A 228 5.41 12.75 4.60
C LEU A 228 5.79 12.60 6.07
N PHE A 229 4.92 12.03 6.91
CA PHE A 229 5.24 11.75 8.30
C PHE A 229 6.36 10.72 8.42
N TYR A 230 6.30 9.58 7.72
CA TYR A 230 7.38 8.59 7.73
C TYR A 230 8.70 9.19 7.26
N LEU A 231 8.70 9.88 6.12
CA LEU A 231 9.90 10.52 5.60
C LEU A 231 10.49 11.54 6.58
N TRP A 232 9.66 12.37 7.22
CA TRP A 232 10.13 13.29 8.26
C TRP A 232 10.77 12.54 9.44
N ARG A 233 10.13 11.49 9.93
CA ARG A 233 10.61 10.73 11.11
C ARG A 233 11.91 9.97 10.82
N LEU A 234 12.10 9.51 9.58
CA LEU A 234 13.24 8.69 9.19
C LEU A 234 14.44 9.53 8.73
N THR A 235 14.20 10.65 8.04
CA THR A 235 15.27 11.49 7.49
C THR A 235 15.59 12.71 8.35
N GLY A 236 14.67 13.12 9.22
CA GLY A 236 14.75 14.39 9.95
C GLY A 236 14.52 15.64 9.08
N ASN A 237 14.28 15.48 7.77
CA ASN A 237 14.09 16.58 6.85
C ASN A 237 12.79 17.34 7.16
N LYS A 238 12.92 18.60 7.59
CA LYS A 238 11.80 19.45 8.02
C LYS A 238 10.90 19.91 6.88
N THR A 239 11.30 19.73 5.62
CA THR A 239 10.47 20.01 4.45
C THR A 239 9.20 19.16 4.47
N TYR A 240 9.31 17.86 4.78
CA TYR A 240 8.15 16.97 4.86
C TYR A 240 7.17 17.39 5.97
N LYS A 241 7.68 17.75 7.16
CA LYS A 241 6.86 18.33 8.24
C LYS A 241 6.14 19.62 7.82
N SER A 242 6.84 20.46 7.05
CA SER A 242 6.26 21.70 6.53
C SER A 242 5.17 21.40 5.48
N GLY A 243 5.37 20.38 4.63
CA GLY A 243 4.37 19.89 3.69
C GLY A 243 3.08 19.43 4.38
N VAL A 244 3.19 18.66 5.47
CA VAL A 244 2.03 18.30 6.32
C VAL A 244 1.34 19.54 6.88
N GLY A 245 2.11 20.52 7.36
CA GLY A 245 1.54 21.79 7.83
C GLY A 245 0.80 22.57 6.74
N THR A 246 1.30 22.52 5.50
CA THR A 246 0.66 23.14 4.32
C THR A 246 -0.67 22.45 3.99
N TYR A 247 -0.72 21.11 3.99
CA TYR A 247 -1.97 20.36 3.82
C TYR A 247 -3.06 20.82 4.80
N PHE A 248 -2.76 20.87 6.10
CA PHE A 248 -3.75 21.29 7.11
C PHE A 248 -4.18 22.76 6.94
N LYS A 249 -3.34 23.63 6.39
CA LYS A 249 -3.74 25.00 6.06
C LYS A 249 -4.74 25.03 4.90
N HIS A 250 -4.55 24.20 3.87
CA HIS A 250 -5.49 24.08 2.76
C HIS A 250 -6.81 23.48 3.23
N LEU A 251 -6.76 22.42 4.02
CA LEU A 251 -7.95 21.79 4.61
C LEU A 251 -8.83 22.79 5.38
N LYS A 252 -8.23 23.66 6.20
CA LYS A 252 -8.97 24.69 6.97
C LYS A 252 -9.59 25.80 6.11
N ARG A 253 -9.11 25.98 4.87
CA ARG A 253 -9.55 27.05 3.97
C ARG A 253 -10.60 26.58 2.97
N THR A 254 -10.72 25.28 2.75
CA THR A 254 -11.72 24.70 1.86
C THR A 254 -13.05 24.56 2.62
N PRO A 255 -14.13 25.22 2.17
CA PRO A 255 -15.45 25.02 2.75
C PRO A 255 -15.90 23.56 2.61
N ALA A 256 -16.67 23.07 3.59
CA ALA A 256 -17.29 21.76 3.56
C ALA A 256 -18.35 21.63 2.44
#